data_AF-A0A085BHQ1-F1
#
_entry.id   AF-A0A085BHQ1-F1
#
_cell.length_a   1.000
_cell.length_b   1.000
_cell.length_c   1.000
_cell.angle_alpha   90.00
_cell.angle_beta   90.00
_cell.angle_gamma   90.00
#
_symmetry.space_group_name_H-M   'P 1'
#
loop_
_entity.id
_entity.type
_entity.pdbx_description
1 polymer ?
#
loop_
_entity_poly.entity_id
_entity_poly.type
_entity_poly.pdbx_seq_one_letter_code
_entity_poly.pdbx_strand_id
1 'polypeptide(L)'
;MEESPVYKLSSDIEFSKFNESEYLLHNVKLNKYTKLNQKYYDLLSLADGSRTVSQINMDFQKSHKVPISDSQIILLFGQLKQYGTFGHDDSIKEQSKIPDYIKYGFIFLKPEVISTIVPFLKLLFVRKVFYSVIFFSIIIFGYSIYTNYYNNPTLNSNTFVPYFILLLFISTIFHELGHASASHFFKARHGGIGFGFYLYFIPAFFADVTDIWRLSKWKRIIVNSAGIYFEIIFCLLLLIIGFFIKYHILEILALAISVKALYNLIPFLRADGYWILSDLLNKPNLNFHAMNNLKLILLSTFKNEKSILTKKDYLIALYGGFNIVMIALFFYYQIFLNWYSIINFPITIYKIVISIFQWKFNLSFNELFKLLSVLIFYIISVKIILGIMKR
;
A
#
# COMPACT_ATOMS: atom_id res chain seq x y z
N MET A 1 -2.59 23.59 44.64
CA MET A 1 -1.68 23.48 43.49
C MET A 1 -1.77 22.03 43.07
N GLU A 2 -2.44 21.72 41.96
CA GLU A 2 -2.43 20.35 41.43
C GLU A 2 -0.99 20.00 41.07
N GLU A 3 -0.49 18.88 41.59
CA GLU A 3 0.82 18.38 41.23
C GLU A 3 0.88 18.17 39.72
N SER A 4 1.83 18.83 39.06
CA SER A 4 1.98 18.71 37.62
C SER A 4 2.31 17.26 37.27
N PRO A 5 1.59 16.64 36.33
CA PRO A 5 1.73 15.22 36.04
C PRO A 5 3.15 14.87 35.59
N VAL A 6 3.58 13.67 35.93
CA VAL A 6 4.87 13.10 35.53
C VAL A 6 4.61 12.02 34.48
N TYR A 7 5.36 12.07 33.38
CA TYR A 7 5.23 11.11 32.29
C TYR A 7 6.51 10.31 32.14
N LYS A 8 6.35 8.99 32.05
CA LYS A 8 7.43 8.04 31.75
C LYS A 8 7.12 7.34 30.44
N LEU A 9 8.06 7.38 29.50
CA LEU A 9 7.98 6.57 28.28
C LEU A 9 7.81 5.09 28.63
N SER A 10 6.94 4.40 27.87
CA SER A 10 6.79 2.95 28.03
C SER A 10 8.09 2.23 27.67
N SER A 11 8.37 1.10 28.33
CA SER A 11 9.46 0.18 27.98
C SER A 11 9.32 -0.40 26.57
N ASP A 12 8.12 -0.36 26.02
CA ASP A 12 7.79 -0.91 24.70
C ASP A 12 8.04 0.09 23.56
N ILE A 13 8.63 1.26 23.87
CA ILE A 13 8.89 2.32 22.91
C ILE A 13 10.36 2.32 22.51
N GLU A 14 10.60 2.16 21.22
CA GLU A 14 11.93 2.27 20.61
C GLU A 14 11.99 3.47 19.67
N PHE A 15 13.11 4.21 19.70
CA PHE A 15 13.38 5.28 18.75
C PHE A 15 14.37 4.82 17.69
N SER A 16 14.10 5.15 16.44
CA SER A 16 15.03 4.93 15.32
C SER A 16 15.05 6.14 14.40
N LYS A 17 16.16 6.33 13.67
CA LYS A 17 16.31 7.47 12.76
C LYS A 17 15.59 7.21 11.45
N PHE A 18 14.72 8.12 11.01
CA PHE A 18 14.03 8.02 9.71
C PHE A 18 14.86 8.66 8.58
N ASN A 19 15.38 9.87 8.84
CA ASN A 19 16.29 10.61 7.97
C ASN A 19 17.13 11.58 8.82
N GLU A 20 17.84 12.53 8.19
CA GLU A 20 18.75 13.44 8.89
C GLU A 20 18.11 14.26 10.02
N SER A 21 16.82 14.60 9.93
CA SER A 21 16.13 15.51 10.84
C SER A 21 14.82 14.96 11.45
N GLU A 22 14.48 13.71 11.14
CA GLU A 22 13.24 13.06 11.56
C GLU A 22 13.52 11.66 12.14
N TYR A 23 12.73 11.28 13.14
CA TYR A 23 12.80 10.01 13.86
C TYR A 23 11.51 9.22 13.70
N LEU A 24 11.59 7.93 13.97
CA LEU A 24 10.46 7.04 14.16
C LEU A 24 10.39 6.64 15.62
N LEU A 25 9.19 6.74 16.17
CA LEU A 25 8.79 6.10 17.41
C LEU A 25 8.09 4.80 17.07
N HIS A 26 8.62 3.69 17.53
CA HIS A 26 8.06 2.35 17.36
C HIS A 26 7.48 1.89 18.69
N ASN A 27 6.19 1.60 18.71
CA ASN A 27 5.59 0.84 19.80
C ASN A 27 5.67 -0.65 19.44
N VAL A 28 6.51 -1.40 20.16
CA VAL A 28 6.81 -2.81 19.89
C VAL A 28 5.58 -3.69 20.13
N LYS A 29 4.82 -3.42 21.21
CA LYS A 29 3.59 -4.16 21.56
C LYS A 29 2.47 -3.95 20.54
N LEU A 30 2.36 -2.74 19.97
CA LEU A 30 1.38 -2.40 18.95
C LEU A 30 1.87 -2.62 17.51
N ASN A 31 3.16 -2.90 17.32
CA ASN A 31 3.84 -2.92 16.04
C ASN A 31 3.53 -1.69 15.15
N LYS A 32 3.52 -0.49 15.74
CA LYS A 32 3.18 0.76 15.05
C LYS A 32 4.34 1.75 15.04
N TYR A 33 4.53 2.38 13.89
CA TYR A 33 5.51 3.45 13.70
C TYR A 33 4.83 4.80 13.57
N THR A 34 5.30 5.75 14.39
CA THR A 34 4.90 7.15 14.34
C THR A 34 6.10 7.99 13.94
N LYS A 35 5.94 8.80 12.91
CA LYS A 35 6.99 9.72 12.44
C LYS A 35 7.01 10.98 13.30
N LEU A 36 8.19 11.35 13.77
CA LEU A 36 8.46 12.50 14.63
C LEU A 36 9.48 13.42 13.98
N ASN A 37 9.34 14.72 14.17
CA ASN A 37 10.42 15.67 13.88
C ASN A 37 11.39 15.72 15.07
N GLN A 38 12.58 16.32 14.86
CA GLN A 38 13.59 16.51 15.91
C GLN A 38 13.00 17.11 17.20
N LYS A 39 12.20 18.18 17.09
CA LYS A 39 11.59 18.86 18.25
C LYS A 39 10.69 17.94 19.08
N TYR A 40 9.86 17.13 18.44
CA TYR A 40 8.99 16.18 19.15
C TYR A 40 9.79 15.05 19.78
N TYR A 41 10.84 14.58 19.11
CA TYR A 41 11.76 13.60 19.69
C TYR A 41 12.43 14.14 20.95
N ASP A 42 12.99 15.36 20.87
CA ASP A 42 13.65 16.00 22.01
C ASP A 42 12.67 16.20 23.18
N LEU A 43 11.45 16.66 22.90
CA LEU A 43 10.40 16.79 23.92
C LEU A 43 10.03 15.46 24.59
N LEU A 44 9.87 14.39 23.80
CA LEU A 44 9.53 13.06 24.34
C LEU A 44 10.70 12.45 25.12
N SER A 45 11.93 12.71 24.71
CA SER A 45 13.13 12.20 25.40
C SER A 45 13.30 12.76 26.81
N LEU A 46 12.68 13.90 27.12
CA LEU A 46 12.65 14.51 28.45
C LEU A 46 11.66 13.82 29.41
N ALA A 47 10.74 12.99 28.91
CA ALA A 47 9.72 12.27 29.69
C ALA A 47 10.28 10.99 30.32
N ASP A 48 11.11 11.17 31.35
CA ASP A 48 11.87 10.10 32.03
C ASP A 48 11.15 9.48 33.25
N GLY A 49 9.98 10.01 33.63
CA GLY A 49 9.24 9.58 34.82
C GLY A 49 9.71 10.23 36.13
N SER A 50 10.62 11.21 36.08
CA SER A 50 11.07 11.99 37.23
C SER A 50 10.72 13.47 37.10
N ARG A 51 10.82 14.02 35.88
CA ARG A 51 10.51 15.43 35.60
C ARG A 51 9.01 15.68 35.54
N THR A 52 8.53 16.75 36.18
CA THR A 52 7.16 17.24 36.00
C THR A 52 7.01 17.91 34.64
N VAL A 53 5.78 18.05 34.12
CA VAL A 53 5.53 18.78 32.86
C VAL A 53 6.15 20.17 32.86
N SER A 54 6.06 20.92 33.96
CA SER A 54 6.64 22.26 34.04
C SER A 54 8.17 22.24 33.92
N GLN A 55 8.84 21.23 34.49
CA GLN A 55 10.30 21.04 34.35
C GLN A 55 10.67 20.65 32.92
N ILE A 56 9.91 19.73 32.30
CA ILE A 56 10.06 19.36 30.89
C ILE A 56 9.93 20.59 29.98
N ASN A 57 8.93 21.45 30.24
CA ASN A 57 8.74 22.67 29.49
C ASN A 57 9.94 23.62 29.62
N MET A 58 10.42 23.86 30.85
CA MET A 58 11.59 24.71 31.08
C MET A 58 12.83 24.22 30.34
N ASP A 59 13.13 22.92 30.40
CA ASP A 59 14.30 22.34 29.73
C ASP A 59 14.17 22.32 28.20
N PHE A 60 12.95 22.08 27.70
CA PHE A 60 12.66 22.16 26.28
C PHE A 60 12.80 23.59 25.73
N GLN A 61 12.31 24.60 26.47
CA GLN A 61 12.42 26.01 26.10
C GLN A 61 13.87 26.49 26.08
N LYS A 62 14.69 26.08 27.05
CA LYS A 62 16.14 26.37 27.05
C LYS A 62 16.81 25.88 25.76
N SER A 63 16.42 24.70 25.28
CA SER A 63 17.08 24.02 24.15
C SER A 63 16.57 24.51 22.79
N HIS A 64 15.27 24.82 22.65
CA HIS A 64 14.66 25.10 21.34
C HIS A 64 14.11 26.52 21.17
N LYS A 65 14.06 27.34 22.24
CA LYS A 65 13.50 28.71 22.24
C LYS A 65 12.09 28.80 21.64
N VAL A 66 11.28 27.74 21.76
CA VAL A 66 9.89 27.71 21.29
C VAL A 66 8.97 27.92 22.49
N PRO A 67 8.08 28.93 22.49
CA PRO A 67 7.10 29.09 23.55
C PRO A 67 6.05 27.98 23.46
N ILE A 68 6.02 27.11 24.46
CA ILE A 68 5.01 26.05 24.62
C ILE A 68 4.42 26.17 26.03
N SER A 69 3.11 25.97 26.17
CA SER A 69 2.47 25.94 27.49
C SER A 69 2.43 24.53 28.08
N ASP A 70 2.44 24.43 29.41
CA ASP A 70 2.30 23.15 30.12
C ASP A 70 1.03 22.41 29.69
N SER A 71 -0.07 23.15 29.47
CA SER A 71 -1.34 22.61 28.99
C SER A 71 -1.24 21.97 27.60
N GLN A 72 -0.42 22.52 26.69
CA GLN A 72 -0.20 21.94 25.37
C GLN A 72 0.59 20.63 25.46
N ILE A 73 1.58 20.57 26.36
CA ILE A 73 2.36 19.34 26.59
C ILE A 73 1.45 18.26 27.19
N ILE A 74 0.62 18.61 28.18
CA ILE A 74 -0.35 17.67 28.78
C ILE A 74 -1.33 17.15 27.72
N LEU A 75 -1.85 18.02 26.86
CA LEU A 75 -2.78 17.61 25.80
C LEU A 75 -2.10 16.69 24.78
N LEU A 76 -0.89 17.04 24.33
CA LEU A 76 -0.10 16.23 23.41
C LEU A 76 0.22 14.86 24.02
N PHE A 77 0.71 14.84 25.27
CA PHE A 77 1.07 13.61 25.95
C PHE A 77 -0.16 12.75 26.26
N GLY A 78 -1.29 13.38 26.57
CA GLY A 78 -2.59 12.71 26.70
C GLY A 78 -3.05 12.03 25.41
N GLN A 79 -2.89 12.70 24.25
CA GLN A 79 -3.17 12.08 22.95
C GLN A 79 -2.23 10.90 22.67
N LEU A 80 -0.94 11.05 22.98
CA LEU A 80 0.07 10.00 22.78
C LEU A 80 -0.09 8.82 23.73
N LYS A 81 -0.64 9.04 24.92
CA LYS A 81 -0.99 7.98 25.88
C LYS A 81 -1.96 6.97 25.26
N GLN A 82 -2.92 7.42 24.44
CA GLN A 82 -3.86 6.54 23.73
C GLN A 82 -3.18 5.56 22.75
N TYR A 83 -1.94 5.84 22.36
CA TYR A 83 -1.12 4.98 21.50
C TYR A 83 -0.08 4.17 22.28
N GLY A 84 -0.22 4.07 23.61
CA GLY A 84 0.70 3.31 24.47
C GLY A 84 2.10 3.91 24.59
N THR A 85 2.23 5.22 24.34
CA THR A 85 3.53 5.91 24.38
C THR A 85 4.06 6.08 25.82
N PHE A 86 3.15 6.20 26.79
CA PHE A 86 3.49 6.49 28.19
C PHE A 86 2.88 5.46 29.14
N GLY A 87 3.67 5.05 30.14
CA GLY A 87 3.26 4.10 31.18
C GLY A 87 3.12 2.66 30.69
N HIS A 88 2.95 1.74 31.64
CA HIS A 88 2.63 0.34 31.38
C HIS A 88 1.11 0.20 31.42
N ASP A 89 0.47 0.23 30.26
CA ASP A 89 -0.98 0.08 30.16
C ASP A 89 -1.30 -1.30 29.56
N ASP A 90 -1.55 -2.26 30.45
CA ASP A 90 -1.91 -3.64 30.09
C ASP A 90 -3.26 -3.74 29.38
N SER A 91 -4.07 -2.67 29.41
CA SER A 91 -5.34 -2.60 28.69
C SER A 91 -5.15 -2.44 27.17
N ILE A 92 -3.95 -2.06 26.71
CA ILE A 92 -3.63 -1.89 25.30
C ILE A 92 -3.41 -3.26 24.67
N LYS A 93 -4.47 -3.77 24.02
CA LYS A 93 -4.44 -5.02 23.26
C LYS A 93 -3.49 -4.92 22.06
N GLU A 94 -2.77 -6.00 21.81
CA GLU A 94 -2.01 -6.22 20.57
C GLU A 94 -2.91 -5.91 19.37
N GLN A 95 -2.48 -5.00 18.51
CA GLN A 95 -3.28 -4.60 17.36
C GLN A 95 -3.23 -5.69 16.27
N SER A 96 -4.31 -5.81 15.49
CA SER A 96 -4.41 -6.77 14.41
C SER A 96 -3.24 -6.63 13.42
N LYS A 97 -2.60 -7.74 13.08
CA LYS A 97 -1.58 -7.89 12.00
C LYS A 97 -2.13 -7.59 10.59
N ILE A 98 -3.33 -7.02 10.49
CA ILE A 98 -4.07 -6.72 9.27
C ILE A 98 -4.06 -5.20 9.12
N PRO A 99 -3.68 -4.65 7.95
CA PRO A 99 -3.68 -3.21 7.73
C PRO A 99 -5.07 -2.58 7.91
N ASP A 100 -5.16 -1.40 8.52
CA ASP A 100 -6.43 -0.72 8.85
C ASP A 100 -7.36 -0.47 7.64
N TYR A 101 -6.77 -0.39 6.45
CA TYR A 101 -7.48 -0.17 5.17
C TYR A 101 -8.05 -1.46 4.56
N ILE A 102 -7.66 -2.63 5.06
CA ILE A 102 -8.21 -3.93 4.69
C ILE A 102 -9.34 -4.28 5.66
N LYS A 103 -10.50 -4.64 5.12
CA LYS A 103 -11.68 -5.08 5.89
C LYS A 103 -11.87 -6.57 5.74
N TYR A 104 -12.37 -7.21 6.80
CA TYR A 104 -12.60 -8.66 6.87
C TYR A 104 -11.33 -9.47 6.52
N GLY A 105 -10.18 -8.95 6.90
CA GLY A 105 -8.90 -9.60 6.61
C GLY A 105 -8.69 -10.83 7.48
N PHE A 106 -7.99 -11.82 6.93
CA PHE A 106 -7.45 -12.95 7.68
C PHE A 106 -6.07 -13.32 7.14
N ILE A 107 -5.23 -13.90 7.99
CA ILE A 107 -3.91 -14.41 7.61
C ILE A 107 -4.07 -15.87 7.23
N PHE A 108 -3.72 -16.23 6.00
CA PHE A 108 -3.79 -17.62 5.54
C PHE A 108 -2.40 -18.28 5.48
N LEU A 109 -1.34 -17.52 5.16
CA LEU A 109 0.04 -17.97 5.32
C LEU A 109 0.64 -17.31 6.55
N LYS A 110 0.84 -18.13 7.59
CA LYS A 110 1.38 -17.65 8.86
C LYS A 110 2.85 -17.22 8.72
N PRO A 111 3.33 -16.29 9.55
CA PRO A 111 4.72 -15.83 9.52
C PRO A 111 5.76 -16.97 9.60
N GLU A 112 5.46 -18.03 10.34
CA GLU A 112 6.36 -19.17 10.55
C GLU A 112 6.61 -19.93 9.24
N VAL A 113 5.55 -20.14 8.45
CA VAL A 113 5.65 -20.78 7.12
C VAL A 113 6.49 -19.90 6.18
N ILE A 114 6.23 -18.60 6.16
CA ILE A 114 6.97 -17.67 5.31
C ILE A 114 8.45 -17.65 5.72
N SER A 115 8.74 -17.68 7.03
CA SER A 115 10.11 -17.67 7.56
C SER A 115 10.95 -18.87 7.13
N THR A 116 10.32 -20.01 6.80
CA THR A 116 11.02 -21.16 6.21
C THR A 116 11.33 -20.99 4.73
N ILE A 117 10.56 -20.19 3.99
CA ILE A 117 10.67 -20.03 2.53
C ILE A 117 11.61 -18.88 2.16
N VAL A 118 11.48 -17.72 2.81
CA VAL A 118 12.21 -16.49 2.46
C VAL A 118 13.74 -16.60 2.50
N PRO A 119 14.39 -17.44 3.33
CA PRO A 119 15.85 -17.55 3.32
C PRO A 119 16.41 -18.08 1.99
N PHE A 120 15.66 -18.95 1.30
CA PHE A 120 16.04 -19.46 -0.02
C PHE A 120 15.87 -18.39 -1.12
N LEU A 121 14.85 -17.55 -0.99
CA LEU A 121 14.52 -16.49 -1.95
C LEU A 121 15.42 -15.25 -1.82
N LYS A 122 16.13 -15.12 -0.70
CA LYS A 122 17.16 -14.08 -0.46
C LYS A 122 18.14 -13.92 -1.63
N LEU A 123 18.51 -15.03 -2.29
CA LEU A 123 19.43 -15.05 -3.43
C LEU A 123 18.98 -14.15 -4.59
N LEU A 124 17.66 -14.00 -4.80
CA LEU A 124 17.09 -13.19 -5.87
C LEU A 124 17.37 -11.68 -5.71
N PHE A 125 17.76 -11.24 -4.51
CA PHE A 125 18.10 -9.85 -4.21
C PHE A 125 19.61 -9.61 -4.19
N VAL A 126 20.43 -10.63 -4.43
CA VAL A 126 21.88 -10.45 -4.63
C VAL A 126 22.08 -9.68 -5.93
N ARG A 127 22.87 -8.61 -5.89
CA ARG A 127 23.00 -7.64 -6.99
C ARG A 127 23.25 -8.27 -8.37
N LYS A 128 24.15 -9.27 -8.45
CA LYS A 128 24.41 -9.99 -9.71
C LYS A 128 23.20 -10.78 -10.19
N VAL A 129 22.57 -11.56 -9.32
CA VAL A 129 21.38 -12.36 -9.63
C VAL A 129 20.23 -11.47 -10.06
N PHE A 130 19.97 -10.39 -9.32
CA PHE A 130 18.92 -9.42 -9.62
C PHE A 130 19.05 -8.87 -11.04
N TYR A 131 20.23 -8.35 -11.41
CA TYR A 131 20.43 -7.81 -12.76
C TYR A 131 20.37 -8.89 -13.84
N SER A 132 20.86 -10.10 -13.56
CA SER A 132 20.73 -11.23 -14.50
C SER A 132 19.27 -11.60 -14.74
N VAL A 133 18.44 -11.68 -13.69
CA VAL A 133 17.01 -11.96 -13.82
C VAL A 133 16.33 -10.90 -14.67
N ILE A 134 16.55 -9.61 -14.39
CA ILE A 134 15.98 -8.52 -15.18
C ILE A 134 16.42 -8.59 -16.65
N PHE A 135 17.70 -8.84 -16.91
CA PHE A 135 18.23 -8.96 -18.26
C PHE A 135 17.56 -10.09 -19.04
N PHE A 136 17.51 -11.31 -18.47
CA PHE A 136 16.86 -12.44 -19.12
C PHE A 136 15.35 -12.27 -19.25
N SER A 137 14.69 -11.63 -18.27
CA SER A 137 13.28 -11.27 -18.38
C SER A 137 13.03 -10.40 -19.61
N ILE A 138 13.78 -9.31 -19.79
CA ILE A 138 13.58 -8.42 -20.95
C ILE A 138 13.71 -9.17 -22.28
N ILE A 139 14.70 -10.06 -22.41
CA ILE A 139 14.92 -10.84 -23.63
C ILE A 139 13.78 -11.83 -23.88
N ILE A 140 13.39 -12.62 -22.87
CA ILE A 140 12.37 -13.66 -23.02
C ILE A 140 10.99 -13.04 -23.25
N PHE A 141 10.66 -11.95 -22.56
CA PHE A 141 9.44 -11.19 -22.81
C PHE A 141 9.44 -10.59 -24.21
N GLY A 142 10.54 -9.97 -24.65
CA GLY A 142 10.66 -9.42 -25.99
C GLY A 142 10.46 -10.47 -27.08
N TYR A 143 11.07 -11.66 -26.90
CA TYR A 143 10.87 -12.79 -27.80
C TYR A 143 9.42 -13.28 -27.81
N SER A 144 8.79 -13.47 -26.65
CA SER A 144 7.40 -13.92 -26.56
C SER A 144 6.41 -12.92 -27.17
N ILE A 145 6.61 -11.61 -26.96
CA ILE A 145 5.78 -10.58 -27.61
C ILE A 145 5.92 -10.66 -29.12
N TYR A 146 7.16 -10.77 -29.61
CA TYR A 146 7.44 -10.92 -31.04
C TYR A 146 6.73 -12.15 -31.62
N THR A 147 6.93 -13.35 -31.05
CA THR A 147 6.32 -14.58 -31.58
C THR A 147 4.80 -14.55 -31.55
N ASN A 148 4.19 -14.08 -30.46
CA ASN A 148 2.74 -14.02 -30.34
C ASN A 148 2.11 -12.98 -31.28
N TYR A 149 2.80 -11.87 -31.58
CA TYR A 149 2.35 -10.90 -32.57
C TYR A 149 2.28 -11.50 -33.98
N TYR A 150 3.29 -12.29 -34.39
CA TYR A 150 3.29 -12.92 -35.70
C TYR A 150 2.32 -14.11 -35.79
N ASN A 151 2.24 -14.93 -34.73
CA ASN A 151 1.43 -16.14 -34.74
C ASN A 151 -0.08 -15.89 -34.59
N ASN A 152 -0.49 -14.71 -34.10
CA ASN A 152 -1.90 -14.35 -33.85
C ASN A 152 -2.74 -15.50 -33.26
N PRO A 153 -2.33 -16.06 -32.10
CA PRO A 153 -2.97 -17.23 -31.53
C PRO A 153 -4.45 -16.99 -31.24
N THR A 154 -5.30 -17.95 -31.62
CA THR A 154 -6.72 -17.87 -31.33
C THR A 154 -6.98 -18.16 -29.85
N LEU A 155 -7.64 -17.22 -29.17
CA LEU A 155 -7.96 -17.34 -27.75
C LEU A 155 -9.37 -17.90 -27.59
N ASN A 156 -9.47 -19.12 -27.05
CA ASN A 156 -10.73 -19.64 -26.55
C ASN A 156 -11.02 -19.04 -25.16
N SER A 157 -12.06 -18.21 -25.05
CA SER A 157 -12.45 -17.55 -23.80
C SER A 157 -12.74 -18.55 -22.67
N ASN A 158 -13.30 -19.71 -23.01
CA ASN A 158 -13.75 -20.70 -22.03
C ASN A 158 -12.56 -21.37 -21.33
N THR A 159 -11.41 -21.48 -22.00
CA THR A 159 -10.18 -21.97 -21.39
C THR A 159 -9.36 -20.82 -20.79
N PHE A 160 -9.30 -19.67 -21.46
CA PHE A 160 -8.46 -18.56 -21.03
C PHE A 160 -8.87 -17.98 -19.66
N VAL A 161 -10.16 -17.68 -19.46
CA VAL A 161 -10.63 -16.98 -18.26
C VAL A 161 -10.39 -17.79 -16.97
N PRO A 162 -10.73 -19.09 -16.89
CA PRO A 162 -10.46 -19.87 -15.68
C PRO A 162 -8.97 -19.99 -15.35
N TYR A 163 -8.13 -20.27 -16.35
CA TYR A 163 -6.67 -20.34 -16.15
C TYR A 163 -6.09 -18.98 -15.77
N PHE A 164 -6.59 -17.89 -16.34
CA PHE A 164 -6.19 -16.54 -15.97
C PHE A 164 -6.50 -16.23 -14.51
N ILE A 165 -7.72 -16.52 -14.05
CA ILE A 165 -8.11 -16.29 -12.65
C ILE A 165 -7.24 -17.12 -11.70
N LEU A 166 -7.02 -18.41 -12.02
CA LEU A 166 -6.19 -19.30 -11.22
C LEU A 166 -4.74 -18.81 -11.12
N LEU A 167 -4.11 -18.52 -12.27
CA LEU A 167 -2.72 -18.05 -12.30
C LEU A 167 -2.58 -16.64 -11.72
N LEU A 168 -3.59 -15.77 -11.85
CA LEU A 168 -3.59 -14.46 -11.21
C LEU A 168 -3.58 -14.58 -9.68
N PHE A 169 -4.35 -15.52 -9.12
CA PHE A 169 -4.35 -15.80 -7.68
C PHE A 169 -2.96 -16.28 -7.21
N ILE A 170 -2.38 -17.25 -7.93
CA ILE A 170 -1.04 -17.78 -7.61
C ILE A 170 0.02 -16.67 -7.75
N SER A 171 -0.01 -15.90 -8.85
CA SER A 171 0.88 -14.76 -9.09
C SER A 171 0.83 -13.76 -7.94
N THR A 172 -0.36 -13.49 -7.42
CA THR A 172 -0.54 -12.55 -6.31
C THR A 172 0.06 -13.09 -4.99
N ILE A 173 0.02 -14.41 -4.76
CA ILE A 173 0.75 -15.00 -3.62
C ILE A 173 2.26 -14.83 -3.79
N PHE A 174 2.78 -15.08 -5.00
CA PHE A 174 4.19 -14.85 -5.32
C PHE A 174 4.58 -13.38 -5.14
N HIS A 175 3.70 -12.44 -5.53
CA HIS A 175 3.86 -11.01 -5.31
C HIS A 175 4.08 -10.69 -3.82
N GLU A 176 3.17 -11.13 -2.95
CA GLU A 176 3.29 -10.88 -1.50
C GLU A 176 4.53 -11.53 -0.89
N LEU A 177 4.90 -12.72 -1.39
CA LEU A 177 6.13 -13.40 -1.00
C LEU A 177 7.38 -12.59 -1.39
N GLY A 178 7.32 -11.82 -2.47
CA GLY A 178 8.37 -10.89 -2.88
C GLY A 178 8.63 -9.81 -1.82
N HIS A 179 7.58 -9.17 -1.31
CA HIS A 179 7.70 -8.18 -0.23
C HIS A 179 8.29 -8.77 1.05
N ALA A 180 7.81 -9.94 1.46
CA ALA A 180 8.33 -10.64 2.63
C ALA A 180 9.81 -11.03 2.44
N SER A 181 10.18 -11.54 1.26
CA SER A 181 11.55 -11.93 0.93
C SER A 181 12.52 -10.75 0.92
N ALA A 182 12.11 -9.61 0.35
CA ALA A 182 12.90 -8.39 0.36
C ALA A 182 13.07 -7.82 1.78
N SER A 183 12.01 -7.86 2.59
CA SER A 183 12.06 -7.45 4.00
C SER A 183 13.09 -8.29 4.76
N HIS A 184 13.01 -9.62 4.61
CA HIS A 184 13.97 -10.55 5.20
C HIS A 184 15.41 -10.28 4.73
N PHE A 185 15.62 -10.05 3.42
CA PHE A 185 16.93 -9.74 2.86
C PHE A 185 17.59 -8.51 3.52
N PHE A 186 16.79 -7.46 3.79
CA PHE A 186 17.26 -6.26 4.49
C PHE A 186 17.23 -6.35 6.01
N LYS A 187 16.99 -7.56 6.55
CA LYS A 187 16.87 -7.84 7.99
C LYS A 187 15.71 -7.11 8.66
N ALA A 188 14.68 -6.71 7.91
CA ALA A 188 13.39 -6.28 8.43
C ALA A 188 12.52 -7.50 8.75
N ARG A 189 11.78 -7.44 9.86
CA ARG A 189 10.78 -8.42 10.25
C ARG A 189 9.65 -8.40 9.21
N HIS A 190 9.21 -9.57 8.80
CA HIS A 190 7.99 -9.74 8.02
C HIS A 190 6.97 -10.48 8.88
N GLY A 191 5.70 -10.19 8.68
CA GLY A 191 4.59 -10.93 9.25
C GLY A 191 4.06 -11.99 8.28
N GLY A 192 2.75 -12.22 8.36
CA GLY A 192 2.03 -13.18 7.55
C GLY A 192 1.59 -12.62 6.21
N ILE A 193 1.16 -13.50 5.30
CA ILE A 193 0.42 -13.12 4.10
C ILE A 193 -1.06 -13.43 4.34
N GLY A 194 -1.87 -12.42 4.10
CA GLY A 194 -3.31 -12.47 4.31
C GLY A 194 -4.09 -12.09 3.07
N PHE A 195 -5.40 -12.24 3.22
CA PHE A 195 -6.40 -11.85 2.25
C PHE A 195 -7.48 -11.03 2.96
N GLY A 196 -8.03 -10.04 2.27
CA GLY A 196 -9.20 -9.30 2.73
C GLY A 196 -9.77 -8.42 1.63
N PHE A 197 -10.56 -7.43 2.03
CA PHE A 197 -11.23 -6.53 1.10
C PHE A 197 -10.80 -5.09 1.29
N TYR A 198 -10.17 -4.52 0.26
CA TYR A 198 -9.94 -3.10 0.14
C TYR A 198 -11.23 -2.39 -0.28
N LEU A 199 -11.52 -1.24 0.32
CA LEU A 199 -12.77 -0.50 0.08
C LEU A 199 -14.05 -1.36 0.23
N TYR A 200 -14.04 -2.30 1.19
CA TYR A 200 -15.13 -3.24 1.51
C TYR A 200 -15.43 -4.34 0.49
N PHE A 201 -15.03 -4.20 -0.77
CA PHE A 201 -15.47 -5.12 -1.83
C PHE A 201 -14.37 -5.54 -2.82
N ILE A 202 -13.23 -4.85 -2.87
CA ILE A 202 -12.14 -5.20 -3.79
C ILE A 202 -11.26 -6.25 -3.11
N PRO A 203 -11.21 -7.50 -3.58
CA PRO A 203 -10.35 -8.52 -3.00
C PRO A 203 -8.88 -8.08 -3.11
N ALA A 204 -8.14 -8.19 -2.01
CA ALA A 204 -6.75 -7.78 -1.94
C ALA A 204 -5.98 -8.74 -1.03
N PHE A 205 -4.84 -9.20 -1.55
CA PHE A 205 -3.81 -9.83 -0.74
C PHE A 205 -2.97 -8.76 -0.06
N PHE A 206 -2.32 -9.13 1.03
CA PHE A 206 -1.35 -8.26 1.69
C PHE A 206 -0.30 -9.10 2.43
N ALA A 207 0.95 -8.65 2.40
CA ALA A 207 1.99 -9.06 3.32
C ALA A 207 2.16 -8.00 4.42
N ASP A 208 2.25 -8.43 5.68
CA ASP A 208 2.66 -7.53 6.74
C ASP A 208 4.18 -7.29 6.64
N VAL A 209 4.55 -6.13 6.13
CA VAL A 209 5.95 -5.66 6.03
C VAL A 209 6.14 -4.35 6.80
N THR A 210 5.39 -4.15 7.87
CA THR A 210 5.37 -2.87 8.61
C THR A 210 6.75 -2.46 9.14
N ASP A 211 7.62 -3.41 9.51
CA ASP A 211 8.97 -3.13 10.01
C ASP A 211 9.90 -2.50 8.95
N ILE A 212 9.51 -2.42 7.67
CA ILE A 212 10.34 -1.78 6.64
C ILE A 212 10.53 -0.28 6.89
N TRP A 213 9.67 0.37 7.67
CA TRP A 213 9.75 1.81 7.93
C TRP A 213 11.09 2.23 8.55
N ARG A 214 11.74 1.37 9.33
CA ARG A 214 13.08 1.62 9.90
C ARG A 214 14.21 1.54 8.88
N LEU A 215 13.95 0.97 7.71
CA LEU A 215 14.96 0.87 6.65
C LEU A 215 15.15 2.24 5.98
N SER A 216 16.35 2.43 5.42
CA SER A 216 16.64 3.58 4.57
C SER A 216 15.69 3.64 3.37
N LYS A 217 15.36 4.86 2.91
CA LYS A 217 14.50 5.15 1.76
C LYS A 217 14.64 4.15 0.59
N TRP A 218 15.86 3.94 0.09
CA TRP A 218 16.08 3.07 -1.08
C TRP A 218 15.77 1.59 -0.81
N LYS A 219 16.01 1.11 0.41
CA LYS A 219 15.66 -0.26 0.81
C LYS A 219 14.14 -0.43 0.87
N ARG A 220 13.41 0.56 1.38
CA ARG A 220 11.93 0.53 1.38
C ARG A 220 11.36 0.50 -0.03
N ILE A 221 11.92 1.29 -0.95
CA ILE A 221 11.55 1.27 -2.37
C ILE A 221 11.79 -0.12 -2.98
N ILE A 222 12.92 -0.77 -2.68
CA ILE A 222 13.20 -2.14 -3.16
C ILE A 222 12.16 -3.12 -2.60
N VAL A 223 11.83 -3.03 -1.30
CA VAL A 223 10.79 -3.89 -0.72
C VAL A 223 9.44 -3.66 -1.38
N ASN A 224 9.01 -2.42 -1.55
CA ASN A 224 7.73 -2.09 -2.20
C ASN A 224 7.73 -2.43 -3.70
N SER A 225 8.89 -2.54 -4.34
CA SER A 225 9.00 -2.99 -5.74
C SER A 225 9.14 -4.52 -5.87
N ALA A 226 9.38 -5.22 -4.76
CA ALA A 226 9.69 -6.65 -4.76
C ALA A 226 8.51 -7.52 -5.19
N GLY A 227 7.28 -7.10 -4.91
CA GLY A 227 6.09 -7.82 -5.36
C GLY A 227 6.01 -7.88 -6.88
N ILE A 228 6.19 -6.76 -7.56
CA ILE A 228 6.24 -6.69 -9.03
C ILE A 228 7.41 -7.49 -9.58
N TYR A 229 8.59 -7.41 -8.95
CA TYR A 229 9.74 -8.22 -9.34
C TYR A 229 9.44 -9.72 -9.28
N PHE A 230 8.73 -10.18 -8.25
CA PHE A 230 8.33 -11.57 -8.11
C PHE A 230 7.23 -11.97 -9.11
N GLU A 231 6.29 -11.08 -9.42
CA GLU A 231 5.33 -11.33 -10.51
C GLU A 231 6.04 -11.46 -11.87
N ILE A 232 7.07 -10.66 -12.14
CA ILE A 232 7.88 -10.78 -13.36
C ILE A 232 8.59 -12.13 -13.40
N ILE A 233 9.17 -12.59 -12.28
CA ILE A 233 9.78 -13.93 -12.20
C ILE A 233 8.74 -15.01 -12.43
N PHE A 234 7.55 -14.89 -11.83
CA PHE A 234 6.45 -15.84 -12.04
C PHE A 234 6.04 -15.91 -13.51
N CYS A 235 5.84 -14.76 -14.16
CA CYS A 235 5.58 -14.69 -15.60
C CYS A 235 6.72 -15.29 -16.43
N LEU A 236 7.98 -15.05 -16.05
CA LEU A 236 9.14 -15.63 -16.73
C LEU A 236 9.11 -17.16 -16.70
N LEU A 237 8.77 -17.75 -15.55
CA LEU A 237 8.61 -19.19 -15.41
C LEU A 237 7.48 -19.72 -16.31
N LEU A 238 6.34 -19.02 -16.36
CA LEU A 238 5.23 -19.37 -17.25
C LEU A 238 5.61 -19.31 -18.73
N LEU A 239 6.36 -18.28 -19.14
CA LEU A 239 6.88 -18.15 -20.50
C LEU A 239 7.81 -19.31 -20.87
N ILE A 240 8.75 -19.65 -19.99
CA ILE A 240 9.70 -20.75 -20.21
C ILE A 240 8.95 -22.09 -20.30
N ILE A 241 8.04 -22.36 -19.36
CA ILE A 241 7.23 -23.58 -19.37
C ILE A 241 6.40 -23.65 -20.66
N GLY A 242 5.69 -22.58 -21.00
CA GLY A 242 4.84 -22.48 -22.19
C GLY A 242 5.59 -22.75 -23.48
N PHE A 243 6.81 -22.22 -23.58
CA PHE A 243 7.71 -22.47 -24.71
C PHE A 243 8.08 -23.96 -24.84
N PHE A 244 8.52 -24.60 -23.75
CA PHE A 244 8.95 -26.00 -23.81
C PHE A 244 7.79 -26.97 -24.09
N ILE A 245 6.62 -26.74 -23.51
CA ILE A 245 5.43 -27.57 -23.73
C ILE A 245 4.65 -27.19 -24.99
N LYS A 246 5.10 -26.15 -25.72
CA LYS A 246 4.45 -25.59 -26.91
C LYS A 246 2.98 -25.20 -26.69
N TYR A 247 2.69 -24.59 -25.54
CA TYR A 247 1.34 -24.18 -25.16
C TYR A 247 1.22 -22.65 -25.09
N HIS A 248 0.89 -22.05 -26.24
CA HIS A 248 0.85 -20.60 -26.43
C HIS A 248 -0.13 -19.87 -25.50
N ILE A 249 -1.18 -20.54 -25.04
CA ILE A 249 -2.12 -19.95 -24.07
C ILE A 249 -1.38 -19.54 -22.78
N LEU A 250 -0.40 -20.33 -22.32
CA LEU A 250 0.36 -19.99 -21.12
C LEU A 250 1.23 -18.75 -21.31
N GLU A 251 1.76 -18.56 -22.51
CA GLU A 251 2.54 -17.36 -22.84
C GLU A 251 1.67 -16.10 -22.79
N ILE A 252 0.48 -16.16 -23.40
CA ILE A 252 -0.47 -15.03 -23.40
C ILE A 252 -0.95 -14.73 -21.98
N LEU A 253 -1.19 -15.76 -21.16
CA LEU A 253 -1.54 -15.60 -19.74
C LEU A 253 -0.40 -14.91 -18.98
N ALA A 254 0.86 -15.30 -19.21
CA ALA A 254 2.01 -14.65 -18.61
C ALA A 254 2.11 -13.17 -19.02
N LEU A 255 1.87 -12.84 -20.29
CA LEU A 255 1.83 -11.46 -20.77
C LEU A 255 0.68 -10.66 -20.11
N ALA A 256 -0.53 -11.23 -20.01
CA ALA A 256 -1.67 -10.59 -19.35
C ALA A 256 -1.41 -10.30 -17.86
N ILE A 257 -0.78 -11.24 -17.14
CA ILE A 257 -0.37 -11.06 -15.74
C ILE A 257 0.72 -9.99 -15.63
N SER A 258 1.68 -9.94 -16.57
CA SER A 258 2.73 -8.91 -16.55
C SER A 258 2.16 -7.51 -16.74
N VAL A 259 1.12 -7.36 -17.57
CA VAL A 259 0.38 -6.11 -17.73
C VAL A 259 -0.32 -5.73 -16.41
N LYS A 260 -0.95 -6.68 -15.71
CA LYS A 260 -1.48 -6.45 -14.35
C LYS A 260 -0.40 -5.98 -13.38
N ALA A 261 0.80 -6.56 -13.42
CA ALA A 261 1.91 -6.15 -12.57
C ALA A 261 2.32 -4.69 -12.84
N LEU A 262 2.36 -4.28 -14.12
CA LEU A 262 2.59 -2.89 -14.50
C LEU A 262 1.48 -1.95 -14.03
N TYR A 263 0.22 -2.39 -14.07
CA TYR A 263 -0.89 -1.60 -13.51
C TYR A 263 -0.74 -1.32 -12.00
N ASN A 264 -0.10 -2.21 -11.22
CA ASN A 264 0.17 -1.97 -9.80
C ASN A 264 1.18 -0.84 -9.54
N LEU A 265 2.00 -0.47 -10.55
CA LEU A 265 2.91 0.68 -10.48
C LEU A 265 2.20 2.03 -10.66
N ILE A 266 0.95 2.04 -11.14
CA ILE A 266 0.19 3.28 -11.24
C ILE A 266 -0.15 3.75 -9.82
N PRO A 267 0.31 4.94 -9.38
CA PRO A 267 0.23 5.36 -7.99
C PRO A 267 -1.18 5.83 -7.56
N PHE A 268 -2.24 5.29 -8.14
CA PHE A 268 -3.61 5.78 -7.97
C PHE A 268 -4.30 5.22 -6.70
N LEU A 269 -4.29 3.91 -6.54
CA LEU A 269 -4.77 3.23 -5.32
C LEU A 269 -3.58 3.01 -4.36
N ARG A 270 -3.84 2.53 -3.12
CA ARG A 270 -2.79 2.09 -2.19
C ARG A 270 -2.12 0.77 -2.63
N ALA A 271 -1.75 0.69 -3.89
CA ALA A 271 -0.94 -0.35 -4.51
C ALA A 271 0.56 0.00 -4.38
N ASP A 272 1.43 -0.85 -4.92
CA ASP A 272 2.89 -0.69 -4.83
C ASP A 272 3.38 0.65 -5.36
N GLY A 273 2.85 1.11 -6.50
CA GLY A 273 3.20 2.40 -7.08
C GLY A 273 2.99 3.56 -6.12
N TYR A 274 1.93 3.51 -5.30
CA TYR A 274 1.66 4.52 -4.28
C TYR A 274 2.70 4.49 -3.17
N TRP A 275 3.06 3.31 -2.68
CA TRP A 275 4.05 3.16 -1.60
C TRP A 275 5.45 3.53 -2.08
N ILE A 276 5.82 3.14 -3.31
CA ILE A 276 7.06 3.54 -3.97
C ILE A 276 7.13 5.07 -4.09
N LEU A 277 6.06 5.72 -4.57
CA LEU A 277 6.02 7.18 -4.69
C LEU A 277 6.06 7.87 -3.31
N SER A 278 5.35 7.33 -2.32
CA SER A 278 5.36 7.81 -0.94
C SER A 278 6.78 7.77 -0.34
N ASP A 279 7.52 6.69 -0.57
CA ASP A 279 8.92 6.56 -0.13
C ASP A 279 9.89 7.41 -0.94
N LEU A 280 9.71 7.53 -2.25
CA LEU A 280 10.46 8.46 -3.09
C LEU A 280 10.36 9.89 -2.56
N LEU A 281 9.20 10.28 -2.06
CA LEU A 281 8.95 11.59 -1.48
C LEU A 281 9.21 11.66 0.03
N ASN A 282 9.51 10.54 0.71
CA ASN A 282 9.62 10.42 2.17
C ASN A 282 8.41 10.99 2.93
N LYS A 283 7.23 10.88 2.31
CA LYS A 283 5.96 11.40 2.83
C LYS A 283 4.99 10.25 3.02
N PRO A 284 4.93 9.64 4.22
CA PRO A 284 3.88 8.68 4.54
C PRO A 284 2.51 9.35 4.40
N ASN A 285 1.45 8.58 4.14
CA ASN A 285 0.10 9.11 3.92
C ASN A 285 0.02 10.15 2.79
N LEU A 286 0.69 9.88 1.66
CA LEU A 286 0.83 10.79 0.52
C LEU A 286 -0.51 11.43 0.07
N ASN A 287 -1.60 10.66 -0.02
CA ASN A 287 -2.93 11.15 -0.40
C ASN A 287 -3.46 12.28 0.50
N PHE A 288 -3.23 12.19 1.81
CA PHE A 288 -3.66 13.23 2.75
C PHE A 288 -2.91 14.54 2.48
N HIS A 289 -1.58 14.45 2.35
CA HIS A 289 -0.74 15.61 2.04
C HIS A 289 -1.06 16.18 0.64
N ALA A 290 -1.31 15.32 -0.35
CA ALA A 290 -1.69 15.72 -1.70
C ALA A 290 -2.97 16.56 -1.71
N MET A 291 -4.02 16.08 -1.04
CA MET A 291 -5.29 16.80 -0.97
C MET A 291 -5.18 18.10 -0.15
N ASN A 292 -4.41 18.09 0.94
CA ASN A 292 -4.18 19.28 1.75
C ASN A 292 -3.40 20.35 0.95
N ASN A 293 -2.34 19.96 0.25
CA ASN A 293 -1.54 20.88 -0.56
C ASN A 293 -2.36 21.45 -1.73
N LEU A 294 -3.20 20.63 -2.39
CA LEU A 294 -4.15 21.12 -3.39
C LEU A 294 -5.10 22.18 -2.83
N LYS A 295 -5.70 21.92 -1.64
CA LYS A 295 -6.57 22.89 -0.97
C LYS A 295 -5.84 24.20 -0.68
N LEU A 296 -4.60 24.13 -0.18
CA LEU A 296 -3.78 25.31 0.10
C LEU A 296 -3.45 26.10 -1.16
N ILE A 297 -3.10 25.42 -2.26
CA ILE A 297 -2.86 26.07 -3.55
C ILE A 297 -4.12 26.79 -4.01
N LEU A 298 -5.26 26.11 -4.05
CA LEU A 298 -6.54 26.71 -4.44
C LEU A 298 -6.88 27.94 -3.60
N LEU A 299 -6.78 27.84 -2.27
CA LEU A 299 -7.06 28.96 -1.38
C LEU A 299 -6.10 30.13 -1.59
N SER A 300 -4.80 29.87 -1.79
CA SER A 300 -3.81 30.91 -2.06
C SER A 300 -4.08 31.61 -3.40
N THR A 301 -4.51 30.87 -4.43
CA THR A 301 -4.92 31.43 -5.72
C THR A 301 -6.18 32.29 -5.58
N PHE A 302 -7.20 31.83 -4.85
CA PHE A 302 -8.41 32.62 -4.62
C PHE A 302 -8.16 33.89 -3.79
N LYS A 303 -7.25 33.83 -2.81
CA LYS A 303 -6.89 34.97 -1.96
C LYS A 303 -5.81 35.87 -2.57
N ASN A 304 -5.27 35.50 -3.73
CA ASN A 304 -4.15 36.18 -4.39
C ASN A 304 -2.90 36.31 -3.49
N GLU A 305 -2.68 35.34 -2.62
CA GLU A 305 -1.55 35.27 -1.69
C GLU A 305 -0.47 34.31 -2.23
N LYS A 306 0.81 34.60 -1.95
CA LYS A 306 1.88 33.65 -2.30
C LYS A 306 1.79 32.41 -1.40
N SER A 307 1.67 31.24 -2.01
CA SER A 307 1.74 29.98 -1.28
C SER A 307 3.14 29.78 -0.67
N ILE A 308 3.19 29.33 0.59
CA ILE A 308 4.43 29.06 1.35
C ILE A 308 4.99 27.65 1.00
N LEU A 309 4.49 27.02 -0.06
CA LEU A 309 4.77 25.62 -0.38
C LEU A 309 6.15 25.43 -1.03
N THR A 310 6.83 24.34 -0.66
CA THR A 310 8.11 23.97 -1.28
C THR A 310 7.89 23.32 -2.65
N LYS A 311 8.94 23.22 -3.49
CA LYS A 311 8.87 22.48 -4.77
C LYS A 311 8.34 21.04 -4.60
N LYS A 312 8.70 20.37 -3.51
CA LYS A 312 8.21 19.02 -3.20
C LYS A 312 6.71 19.01 -2.93
N ASP A 313 6.19 20.02 -2.26
CA ASP A 313 4.76 20.13 -1.95
C ASP A 313 3.91 20.34 -3.21
N TYR A 314 4.43 21.07 -4.20
CA TYR A 314 3.81 21.18 -5.52
C TYR A 314 3.77 19.85 -6.28
N LEU A 315 4.85 19.04 -6.23
CA LEU A 315 4.84 17.70 -6.82
C LEU A 315 3.81 16.78 -6.15
N ILE A 316 3.70 16.85 -4.82
CA ILE A 316 2.68 16.12 -4.06
C ILE A 316 1.26 16.59 -4.42
N ALA A 317 1.06 17.89 -4.63
CA ALA A 317 -0.22 18.43 -5.09
C ALA A 317 -0.56 17.99 -6.51
N LEU A 318 0.42 17.98 -7.43
CA LEU A 318 0.27 17.52 -8.81
C LEU A 318 -0.17 16.05 -8.85
N TYR A 319 0.41 15.20 -8.00
CA TYR A 319 -0.04 13.83 -7.77
C TYR A 319 -1.52 13.76 -7.33
N GLY A 320 -1.93 14.62 -6.39
CA GLY A 320 -3.33 14.73 -5.99
C GLY A 320 -4.24 15.13 -7.15
N GLY A 321 -3.81 16.08 -7.98
CA GLY A 321 -4.56 16.55 -9.14
C GLY A 321 -4.72 15.45 -10.18
N PHE A 322 -3.64 14.71 -10.46
CA PHE A 322 -3.67 13.52 -11.31
C PHE A 322 -4.72 12.50 -10.84
N ASN A 323 -4.75 12.18 -9.55
CA ASN A 323 -5.77 11.26 -9.01
C ASN A 323 -7.19 11.80 -9.19
N ILE A 324 -7.43 13.10 -8.98
CA ILE A 324 -8.75 13.70 -9.20
C ILE A 324 -9.16 13.58 -10.67
N VAL A 325 -8.26 13.89 -11.61
CA VAL A 325 -8.51 13.77 -13.05
C VAL A 325 -8.80 12.32 -13.43
N MET A 326 -8.04 11.35 -12.91
CA MET A 326 -8.27 9.93 -13.16
C MET A 326 -9.66 9.47 -12.66
N ILE A 327 -10.08 9.92 -11.47
CA ILE A 327 -11.44 9.66 -10.97
C ILE A 327 -12.48 10.30 -11.90
N ALA A 328 -12.29 11.57 -12.28
CA ALA A 328 -13.22 12.29 -13.14
C ALA A 328 -13.39 11.62 -14.51
N LEU A 329 -12.28 11.22 -15.15
CA LEU A 329 -12.29 10.51 -16.42
C LEU A 329 -12.97 9.13 -16.30
N PHE A 330 -12.71 8.41 -15.21
CA PHE A 330 -13.39 7.15 -14.93
C PHE A 330 -14.91 7.33 -14.78
N PHE A 331 -15.36 8.33 -14.01
CA PHE A 331 -16.79 8.65 -13.87
C PHE A 331 -17.40 9.11 -15.19
N TYR A 332 -16.68 9.91 -15.97
CA TYR A 332 -17.12 10.32 -17.31
C TYR A 332 -17.35 9.11 -18.22
N TYR A 333 -16.36 8.19 -18.29
CA TYR A 333 -16.51 6.95 -19.05
C TYR A 333 -17.72 6.14 -18.58
N GLN A 334 -17.90 5.99 -17.27
CA GLN A 334 -19.00 5.19 -16.74
C GLN A 334 -20.37 5.82 -17.03
N ILE A 335 -20.54 7.12 -16.79
CA ILE A 335 -21.82 7.83 -16.91
C ILE A 335 -22.20 8.12 -18.37
N PHE A 336 -21.25 8.43 -19.25
CA PHE A 336 -21.57 8.84 -20.62
C PHE A 336 -21.37 7.73 -21.63
N LEU A 337 -20.36 6.87 -21.44
CA LEU A 337 -20.00 5.83 -22.42
C LEU A 337 -20.50 4.43 -22.01
N ASN A 338 -20.69 4.16 -20.70
CA ASN A 338 -21.05 2.84 -20.18
C ASN A 338 -22.35 2.84 -19.34
N TRP A 339 -23.21 3.85 -19.50
CA TRP A 339 -24.40 4.04 -18.66
C TRP A 339 -25.39 2.85 -18.68
N TYR A 340 -25.52 2.20 -19.83
CA TYR A 340 -26.38 1.04 -20.00
C TYR A 340 -25.95 -0.13 -19.08
N SER A 341 -24.65 -0.33 -18.92
CA SER A 341 -24.10 -1.37 -18.04
C SER A 341 -24.32 -1.05 -16.57
N ILE A 342 -24.35 0.24 -16.20
CA ILE A 342 -24.67 0.68 -14.83
C ILE A 342 -26.11 0.28 -14.51
N ILE A 343 -27.08 0.71 -15.33
CA ILE A 343 -28.51 0.45 -15.06
C ILE A 343 -28.81 -1.05 -15.02
N ASN A 344 -28.23 -1.83 -15.94
CA ASN A 344 -28.46 -3.28 -16.01
C ASN A 344 -27.60 -4.11 -15.06
N PHE A 345 -26.74 -3.48 -14.25
CA PHE A 345 -25.82 -4.20 -13.37
C PHE A 345 -26.52 -5.20 -12.43
N PRO A 346 -27.62 -4.84 -11.72
CA PRO A 346 -28.29 -5.80 -10.82
C PRO A 346 -28.86 -7.01 -11.57
N ILE A 347 -29.43 -6.78 -12.75
CA ILE A 347 -29.98 -7.84 -13.62
C ILE A 347 -28.85 -8.75 -14.11
N THR A 348 -27.71 -8.16 -14.47
CA THR A 348 -26.55 -8.91 -14.97
C THR A 348 -25.96 -9.80 -13.87
N ILE A 349 -25.81 -9.29 -12.65
CA ILE A 349 -25.38 -10.08 -11.49
C ILE A 349 -26.37 -11.22 -11.22
N TYR A 350 -27.67 -10.95 -11.22
CA TYR A 350 -28.69 -11.97 -11.02
C TYR A 350 -28.59 -13.11 -12.06
N LYS A 351 -28.42 -12.76 -13.35
CA LYS A 351 -28.22 -13.75 -14.43
C LYS A 351 -26.97 -14.60 -14.23
N ILE A 352 -25.87 -13.99 -13.80
CA ILE A 352 -24.62 -14.70 -13.52
C ILE A 352 -24.77 -15.67 -12.35
N VAL A 353 -25.42 -15.23 -11.27
CA VAL A 353 -25.68 -16.10 -10.12
C VAL A 353 -26.49 -17.33 -10.55
N ILE A 354 -27.56 -17.13 -11.32
CA ILE A 354 -28.36 -18.24 -11.86
C ILE A 354 -27.53 -19.16 -12.76
N SER A 355 -26.70 -18.61 -13.66
CA SER A 355 -25.91 -19.42 -14.59
C SER A 355 -24.85 -20.27 -13.86
N ILE A 356 -24.30 -19.77 -12.74
CA ILE A 356 -23.44 -20.55 -11.85
C ILE A 356 -24.20 -21.72 -11.25
N PHE A 357 -25.40 -21.50 -10.69
CA PHE A 357 -26.22 -22.58 -10.12
C PHE A 357 -26.65 -23.62 -11.16
N GLN A 358 -26.81 -23.21 -12.42
CA GLN A 358 -27.17 -24.08 -13.52
C GLN A 358 -25.96 -24.77 -14.19
N TRP A 359 -24.74 -24.56 -13.70
CA TRP A 359 -23.50 -25.05 -14.32
C TRP A 359 -23.33 -24.64 -15.80
N LYS A 360 -23.96 -23.53 -16.21
CA LYS A 360 -23.89 -22.95 -17.56
C LYS A 360 -23.07 -21.65 -17.57
N PHE A 361 -22.03 -21.59 -16.75
CA PHE A 361 -21.21 -20.39 -16.63
C PHE A 361 -20.34 -20.22 -17.87
N ASN A 362 -20.68 -19.24 -18.71
CA ASN A 362 -19.84 -18.77 -19.80
C ASN A 362 -19.75 -17.25 -19.70
N LEU A 363 -18.56 -16.75 -19.36
CA LEU A 363 -18.34 -15.32 -19.14
C LEU A 363 -17.08 -14.90 -19.89
N SER A 364 -17.25 -14.02 -20.85
CA SER A 364 -16.14 -13.52 -21.64
C SER A 364 -15.27 -12.55 -20.83
N PHE A 365 -14.00 -12.40 -21.21
CA PHE A 365 -13.09 -11.46 -20.56
C PHE A 365 -13.62 -10.01 -20.59
N ASN A 366 -14.23 -9.60 -21.70
CA ASN A 366 -14.82 -8.27 -21.85
C ASN A 366 -16.00 -8.06 -20.89
N GLU A 367 -16.86 -9.06 -20.72
CA GLU A 367 -17.97 -9.00 -19.75
C GLU A 367 -17.45 -8.91 -18.33
N LEU A 368 -16.42 -9.71 -17.97
CA LEU A 368 -15.78 -9.64 -16.66
C LEU A 368 -15.25 -8.24 -16.38
N PHE A 369 -14.52 -7.65 -17.34
CA PHE A 369 -13.96 -6.32 -17.20
C PHE A 369 -15.06 -5.26 -17.04
N LYS A 370 -16.13 -5.33 -17.84
CA LYS A 370 -17.29 -4.42 -17.71
C LYS A 370 -17.94 -4.53 -16.34
N LEU A 371 -18.20 -5.75 -15.85
CA LEU A 371 -18.78 -6.01 -14.53
C LEU A 371 -17.92 -5.42 -13.41
N LEU A 372 -16.62 -5.71 -13.41
CA LEU A 372 -15.68 -5.20 -12.41
C LEU A 372 -15.62 -3.67 -12.45
N SER A 373 -15.61 -3.06 -13.65
CA SER A 373 -15.57 -1.61 -13.80
C SER A 373 -16.82 -0.94 -13.23
N VAL A 374 -18.00 -1.50 -13.47
CA VAL A 374 -19.28 -0.96 -12.95
C VAL A 374 -19.37 -1.19 -11.44
N LEU A 375 -18.91 -2.33 -10.93
CA LEU A 375 -18.83 -2.58 -9.50
C LEU A 375 -17.96 -1.53 -8.79
N ILE A 376 -16.78 -1.22 -9.33
CA ILE A 376 -15.89 -0.15 -8.82
C ILE A 376 -16.61 1.20 -8.83
N PHE A 377 -17.37 1.51 -9.88
CA PHE A 377 -18.17 2.73 -9.96
C PHE A 377 -19.19 2.86 -8.83
N TYR A 378 -19.97 1.80 -8.57
CA TYR A 378 -20.92 1.80 -7.45
C TYR A 378 -20.23 1.98 -6.09
N ILE A 379 -19.12 1.29 -5.86
CA ILE A 379 -18.35 1.38 -4.61
C ILE A 379 -17.86 2.80 -4.35
N ILE A 380 -17.25 3.43 -5.35
CA ILE A 380 -16.73 4.79 -5.21
C ILE A 380 -17.89 5.76 -5.01
N SER A 381 -18.98 5.62 -5.76
CA SER A 381 -20.18 6.47 -5.64
C SER A 381 -20.80 6.42 -4.25
N VAL A 382 -21.03 5.22 -3.71
CA VAL A 382 -21.56 5.03 -2.34
C VAL A 382 -20.63 5.66 -1.31
N LYS A 383 -19.31 5.49 -1.46
CA LYS A 383 -18.34 6.07 -0.52
C LYS A 383 -18.34 7.60 -0.56
N ILE A 384 -18.49 8.20 -1.74
CA ILE A 384 -18.61 9.66 -1.89
C ILE A 384 -19.90 10.14 -1.20
N ILE A 385 -21.04 9.49 -1.46
CA ILE A 385 -22.34 9.84 -0.86
C ILE A 385 -22.27 9.74 0.67
N LEU A 386 -21.81 8.61 1.22
CA LEU A 386 -21.64 8.44 2.67
C LEU A 386 -20.66 9.44 3.28
N GLY A 387 -19.63 9.83 2.54
CA GLY A 387 -18.67 10.86 2.96
C GLY A 387 -19.28 12.26 3.03
N ILE A 388 -20.19 12.57 2.11
CA ILE A 388 -20.96 13.83 2.13
C ILE A 388 -21.95 13.82 3.31
N MET A 389 -22.64 12.70 3.56
CA MET A 389 -23.62 12.60 4.66
C MET A 389 -23.01 12.66 6.07
N LYS A 390 -21.70 12.39 6.22
CA LYS A 390 -20.98 12.44 7.51
C LYS A 390 -20.37 13.82 7.81
N ARG A 391 -20.39 14.74 6.85
CA ARG A 391 -19.96 16.14 7.02
C ARG A 391 -21.19 17.00 7.21
#